data_AF-C3YIU3-F1
#
_entry.id   AF-C3YIU3-F1
#
_cell.length_a   1.000
_cell.length_b   1.000
_cell.length_c   1.000
_cell.angle_alpha   90.00
_cell.angle_beta   90.00
_cell.angle_gamma   90.00
#
_symmetry.space_group_name_H-M   'P 1'
#
loop_
_entity.id
_entity.type
_entity.pdbx_description
1 polymer ?
#
loop_
_entity_poly.entity_id
_entity_poly.type
_entity_poly.pdbx_seq_one_letter_code
_entity_poly.pdbx_strand_id
1 'polypeptide(L)'
;MCLCNGVNCKGTDCKRTKEAAENARTTKKLQPHSDSRMDHAATSTVPRDDALTSPVPLDNSNHVPCGTDIDQQIHSLQIRLKGTETLSILLSEAREQIAQLSAGLRERESTIALLQNRLAQNGLSTSLSLGSTELVIPGASRELVQGLIRENARLKQSLKVAPMDEELRRRFAEQQNSIKILEDELTERRESLKKLEDAMSSSEEDKDKLIASLRARLHELEKNSQTQDVLCKSLTEESETLRTRLQATAEMCNELAKKLEAEKNCRKNGDPSEVLEKEMRQMSVSEDNRYKQERRRAQEEIHRLQSQVKELVDMNTRWQIYNDQREQYVQQLREKQLQLESRPTPSAPVQSGLTEEQQRRIDQTILNAKRETEKTKEEAMRLHDDLTVARNIAFELQAQVEQLQMEKDHSRREIGELRRQGACVPGDAEETIQMLQQQVQICTEDFQAERQDREALQTRLEELLTAQERDQQVITMLREQVRQLQATGHRAPFPRPCQTEYRRNQPVEQSMLIARRGGHTYNHHGYDMIDGMQDDDDLTTDGVGSDEDSAGRKDHMLYCPRCKREYSKDKHDKLLEHIDVCCS
;
A
#
# COMPACT_ATOMS: atom_id res chain seq x y z
N MET A 1 12.34 3.85 -43.12
CA MET A 1 13.74 3.37 -43.22
C MET A 1 14.66 4.53 -42.97
N CYS A 2 15.63 4.39 -42.06
CA CYS A 2 16.97 5.02 -42.10
C CYS A 2 17.72 4.57 -40.84
N LEU A 3 18.86 3.90 -41.03
CA LEU A 3 19.77 3.51 -39.95
C LEU A 3 20.93 4.49 -39.90
N CYS A 4 21.35 4.91 -38.70
CA CYS A 4 22.69 5.43 -38.46
C CYS A 4 23.13 5.05 -37.04
N ASN A 5 24.26 4.35 -36.93
CA ASN A 5 24.87 3.97 -35.66
C ASN A 5 25.79 5.10 -35.16
N GLY A 6 26.02 5.20 -33.85
CA GLY A 6 26.96 6.17 -33.29
C GLY A 6 27.07 6.12 -31.76
N VAL A 7 27.91 5.23 -31.24
CA VAL A 7 28.13 5.06 -29.79
C VAL A 7 29.43 5.77 -29.39
N ASN A 8 29.41 6.68 -28.40
CA ASN A 8 30.00 6.47 -27.05
C ASN A 8 30.32 7.78 -26.27
N CYS A 9 30.47 7.64 -24.95
CA CYS A 9 31.28 8.41 -24.01
C CYS A 9 30.95 9.87 -23.62
N LYS A 10 30.49 10.00 -22.36
CA LYS A 10 31.04 10.84 -21.26
C LYS A 10 31.10 12.37 -21.48
N GLY A 11 30.30 13.11 -20.71
CA GLY A 11 30.37 14.57 -20.61
C GLY A 11 31.04 15.09 -19.33
N THR A 12 30.93 16.40 -19.10
CA THR A 12 31.13 17.10 -17.82
C THR A 12 30.26 18.36 -17.74
N ASP A 13 29.57 18.50 -16.60
CA ASP A 13 29.23 19.68 -15.81
C ASP A 13 28.79 21.06 -16.37
N CYS A 14 27.83 21.60 -15.62
CA CYS A 14 27.62 23.00 -15.24
C CYS A 14 27.30 24.05 -16.31
N LYS A 15 26.00 24.34 -16.44
CA LYS A 15 25.50 25.67 -16.85
C LYS A 15 25.25 26.54 -15.61
N ARG A 16 26.17 27.49 -15.40
CA ARG A 16 25.92 28.94 -15.48
C ARG A 16 24.64 29.46 -14.78
N THR A 17 24.84 30.08 -13.62
CA THR A 17 23.87 30.97 -12.95
C THR A 17 23.59 32.25 -13.75
N LYS A 18 22.53 32.98 -13.37
CA LYS A 18 21.95 34.11 -14.09
C LYS A 18 21.76 35.30 -13.15
N GLU A 19 21.75 36.51 -13.73
CA GLU A 19 21.21 37.77 -13.20
C GLU A 19 21.41 38.12 -11.70
N ALA A 20 22.40 38.98 -11.44
CA ALA A 20 22.28 40.03 -10.43
C ALA A 20 22.65 41.36 -11.11
N ALA A 21 21.75 42.35 -11.07
CA ALA A 21 21.92 43.62 -11.77
C ALA A 21 21.33 44.77 -10.94
N GLU A 22 22.11 45.87 -10.82
CA GLU A 22 21.64 47.25 -10.63
C GLU A 22 20.81 47.56 -9.35
N ASN A 23 20.66 48.79 -8.85
CA ASN A 23 21.32 50.10 -9.00
C ASN A 23 20.94 50.91 -7.72
N ALA A 24 21.50 52.04 -7.31
CA ALA A 24 22.73 52.78 -7.63
C ALA A 24 23.07 53.66 -6.40
N ARG A 25 24.31 54.12 -6.25
CA ARG A 25 24.65 55.16 -5.26
C ARG A 25 24.36 56.56 -5.82
N THR A 26 23.71 57.43 -5.06
CA THR A 26 23.70 58.87 -5.31
C THR A 26 24.23 59.63 -4.10
N THR A 27 25.13 60.58 -4.35
CA THR A 27 25.76 61.43 -3.34
C THR A 27 25.24 62.86 -3.46
N LYS A 28 25.12 63.57 -2.33
CA LYS A 28 25.01 65.03 -2.35
C LYS A 28 25.61 65.64 -1.07
N LYS A 29 26.43 66.67 -1.26
CA LYS A 29 26.95 67.55 -0.19
C LYS A 29 25.83 68.46 0.32
N LEU A 30 25.96 68.92 1.56
CA LEU A 30 25.61 70.30 1.94
C LEU A 30 26.61 70.82 2.99
N GLN A 31 26.65 72.14 3.18
CA GLN A 31 27.58 72.85 4.07
C GLN A 31 26.95 73.15 5.44
N PRO A 32 27.77 73.43 6.48
CA PRO A 32 27.26 73.87 7.77
C PRO A 32 26.70 75.30 7.70
N HIS A 33 25.64 75.56 8.45
CA HIS A 33 25.23 76.91 8.83
C HIS A 33 25.12 76.99 10.35
N SER A 34 25.70 78.06 10.90
CA SER A 34 25.49 78.49 12.27
C SER A 34 24.14 79.19 12.41
N ASP A 35 23.46 79.00 13.52
CA ASP A 35 22.65 80.08 14.09
C ASP A 35 22.65 80.02 15.62
N SER A 36 22.79 81.17 16.26
CA SER A 36 22.82 81.31 17.72
C SER A 36 21.57 82.00 18.19
N ARG A 37 20.82 81.40 19.13
CA ARG A 37 19.70 82.06 19.80
C ARG A 37 19.66 81.73 21.28
N MET A 38 20.19 82.67 22.08
CA MET A 38 20.03 82.71 23.53
C MET A 38 18.73 83.46 23.84
N ASP A 39 17.70 82.77 24.33
CA ASP A 39 16.54 83.44 24.93
C ASP A 39 16.77 83.56 26.45
N HIS A 40 16.98 84.79 26.92
CA HIS A 40 17.22 85.09 28.33
C HIS A 40 15.91 85.20 29.12
N ALA A 41 15.72 84.31 30.11
CA ALA A 41 14.64 84.42 31.10
C ALA A 41 15.15 84.06 32.50
N ALA A 42 15.80 85.02 33.16
CA ALA A 42 16.26 84.90 34.55
C ALA A 42 15.52 85.94 35.43
N THR A 43 14.44 85.51 36.08
CA THR A 43 13.61 86.40 36.91
C THR A 43 14.30 86.69 38.24
N SER A 44 14.28 87.96 38.65
CA SER A 44 14.82 88.43 39.94
C SER A 44 14.00 87.95 41.14
N THR A 45 14.68 87.57 42.22
CA THR A 45 14.16 87.69 43.60
C THR A 45 15.32 87.81 44.60
N VAL A 46 15.20 88.71 45.59
CA VAL A 46 16.26 89.06 46.55
C VAL A 46 15.73 89.05 47.99
N PRO A 47 16.46 88.36 48.90
CA PRO A 47 16.70 88.74 50.30
C PRO A 47 18.20 89.06 50.52
N ARG A 48 18.71 89.94 51.40
CA ARG A 48 18.15 90.88 52.40
C ARG A 48 17.35 90.26 53.56
N ASP A 49 17.60 90.58 54.83
CA ASP A 49 18.59 91.49 55.45
C ASP A 49 19.08 90.92 56.81
N ASP A 50 19.57 91.77 57.73
CA ASP A 50 19.94 91.49 59.13
C ASP A 50 21.20 90.60 59.33
N ALA A 51 22.42 91.11 59.56
CA ALA A 51 22.92 92.23 60.38
C ALA A 51 22.87 91.98 61.90
N LEU A 52 24.05 91.88 62.54
CA LEU A 52 24.24 92.09 63.99
C LEU A 52 25.70 92.50 64.31
N THR A 53 25.84 93.77 64.70
CA THR A 53 26.87 94.40 65.58
C THR A 53 28.23 93.72 65.80
N SER A 54 29.30 94.46 65.43
CA SER A 54 30.58 94.44 66.16
C SER A 54 30.40 95.05 67.57
N PRO A 55 31.33 94.79 68.51
CA PRO A 55 32.05 95.94 69.05
C PRO A 55 33.58 95.79 69.08
N VAL A 56 34.26 96.89 68.78
CA VAL A 56 35.68 97.14 69.03
C VAL A 56 35.82 97.83 70.39
N PRO A 57 36.81 97.46 71.22
CA PRO A 57 37.48 98.40 72.11
C PRO A 57 38.79 98.88 71.48
N LEU A 58 38.98 100.20 71.45
CA LEU A 58 40.25 100.83 71.08
C LEU A 58 41.25 100.67 72.22
N ASP A 59 42.54 100.58 71.89
CA ASP A 59 43.55 101.32 72.64
C ASP A 59 44.58 101.92 71.69
N ASN A 60 45.07 103.12 72.02
CA ASN A 60 45.90 103.95 71.14
C ASN A 60 47.36 103.94 71.59
N SER A 61 48.24 103.42 70.74
CA SER A 61 49.64 103.88 70.74
C SER A 61 50.12 104.06 69.30
N ASN A 62 50.73 105.21 69.03
CA ASN A 62 51.24 105.53 67.70
C ASN A 62 52.48 104.67 67.39
N HIS A 63 52.34 103.69 66.50
CA HIS A 63 53.47 103.07 65.84
C HIS A 63 53.33 103.19 64.32
N VAL A 64 54.40 103.66 63.67
CA VAL A 64 54.47 103.69 62.21
C VAL A 64 54.40 102.25 61.68
N PRO A 65 53.57 101.93 60.68
CA PRO A 65 53.50 100.58 60.13
C PRO A 65 54.85 100.16 59.54
N CYS A 66 55.43 99.09 60.07
CA CYS A 66 56.55 98.42 59.41
C CYS A 66 56.00 97.65 58.19
N GLY A 67 56.71 97.67 57.06
CA GLY A 67 56.24 97.02 55.83
C GLY A 67 55.89 95.54 55.99
N THR A 68 56.50 94.86 56.95
CA THR A 68 56.28 93.46 57.31
C THR A 68 54.84 93.10 57.67
N ASP A 69 54.03 94.03 58.19
CA ASP A 69 52.61 93.79 58.47
C ASP A 69 51.79 93.79 57.16
N ILE A 70 52.03 94.77 56.30
CA ILE A 70 51.41 94.84 54.97
C ILE A 70 51.81 93.62 54.12
N ASP A 71 53.07 93.20 54.17
CA ASP A 71 53.56 91.99 53.48
C ASP A 71 52.89 90.71 54.02
N GLN A 72 52.68 90.59 55.34
CA GLN A 72 51.94 89.47 55.94
C GLN A 72 50.47 89.47 55.53
N GLN A 73 49.82 90.63 55.48
CA GLN A 73 48.44 90.76 55.00
C GLN A 73 48.33 90.41 53.51
N ILE A 74 49.25 90.88 52.67
CA ILE A 74 49.35 90.50 51.25
C ILE A 74 49.54 88.98 51.11
N HIS A 75 50.44 88.38 51.89
CA HIS A 75 50.68 86.93 51.83
C HIS A 75 49.44 86.11 52.27
N SER A 76 48.76 86.54 53.33
CA SER A 76 47.49 85.95 53.79
C SER A 76 46.40 86.05 52.71
N LEU A 77 46.29 87.19 52.03
CA LEU A 77 45.38 87.38 50.90
C LEU A 77 45.77 86.52 49.68
N GLN A 78 47.06 86.33 49.40
CA GLN A 78 47.54 85.41 48.34
C GLN A 78 47.21 83.95 48.65
N ILE A 79 47.35 83.50 49.90
CA ILE A 79 46.96 82.14 50.32
C ILE A 79 45.45 81.97 50.19
N ARG A 80 44.66 82.96 50.62
CA ARG A 80 43.20 82.96 50.46
C ARG A 80 42.78 82.95 48.99
N LEU A 81 43.44 83.73 48.14
CA LEU A 81 43.17 83.78 46.70
C LEU A 81 43.39 82.40 46.06
N LYS A 82 44.54 81.76 46.32
CA LYS A 82 44.83 80.38 45.87
C LYS A 82 43.81 79.37 46.41
N GLY A 83 43.38 79.52 47.66
CA GLY A 83 42.29 78.72 48.22
C GLY A 83 40.98 78.89 47.45
N THR A 84 40.59 80.13 47.10
CA THR A 84 39.39 80.39 46.27
C THR A 84 39.54 79.92 44.82
N GLU A 85 40.75 79.96 44.24
CA GLU A 85 41.05 79.42 42.92
C GLU A 85 40.87 77.89 42.91
N THR A 86 41.46 77.17 43.88
CA THR A 86 41.27 75.72 44.03
C THR A 86 39.81 75.34 44.27
N LEU A 87 39.09 76.08 45.12
CA LEU A 87 37.66 75.85 45.34
C LEU A 87 36.82 76.14 44.09
N SER A 88 37.21 77.11 43.25
CA SER A 88 36.55 77.40 41.97
C SER A 88 36.74 76.27 40.96
N ILE A 89 37.95 75.68 40.90
CA ILE A 89 38.24 74.50 40.08
C ILE A 89 37.36 73.32 40.53
N LEU A 90 37.39 72.95 41.82
CA LEU A 90 36.57 71.86 42.37
C LEU A 90 35.06 72.09 42.18
N LEU A 91 34.60 73.35 42.27
CA LEU A 91 33.22 73.72 41.97
C LEU A 91 32.88 73.51 40.48
N SER A 92 33.82 73.80 39.57
CA SER A 92 33.64 73.56 38.13
C SER A 92 33.62 72.07 37.78
N GLU A 93 34.52 71.28 38.35
CA GLU A 93 34.56 69.82 38.22
C GLU A 93 33.28 69.17 38.75
N ALA A 94 32.81 69.58 39.95
CA ALA A 94 31.55 69.09 40.51
C ALA A 94 30.33 69.45 39.65
N ARG A 95 30.31 70.66 39.05
CA ARG A 95 29.28 71.06 38.08
C ARG A 95 29.32 70.21 36.81
N GLU A 96 30.50 69.88 36.31
CA GLU A 96 30.64 69.02 35.14
C GLU A 96 30.19 67.59 35.43
N GLN A 97 30.60 67.01 36.57
CA GLN A 97 30.14 65.69 37.02
C GLN A 97 28.62 65.63 37.17
N ILE A 98 27.99 66.67 37.75
CA ILE A 98 26.53 66.79 37.81
C ILE A 98 25.93 66.85 36.40
N ALA A 99 26.50 67.63 35.48
CA ALA A 99 26.00 67.72 34.10
C ALA A 99 26.12 66.39 33.33
N GLN A 100 27.22 65.65 33.50
CA GLN A 100 27.45 64.33 32.92
C GLN A 100 26.45 63.30 33.49
N LEU A 101 26.25 63.27 34.81
CA LEU A 101 25.26 62.39 35.46
C LEU A 101 23.82 62.75 35.03
N SER A 102 23.47 64.03 34.95
CA SER A 102 22.17 64.49 34.44
C SER A 102 21.97 64.25 32.94
N ALA A 103 23.03 64.09 32.15
CA ALA A 103 22.92 63.62 30.77
C ALA A 103 22.64 62.11 30.72
N GLY A 104 23.44 61.30 31.42
CA GLY A 104 23.24 59.85 31.50
C GLY A 104 21.93 59.43 32.18
N LEU A 105 21.36 60.27 33.06
CA LEU A 105 20.04 60.06 33.65
C LEU A 105 18.94 60.29 32.61
N ARG A 106 18.97 61.41 31.86
CA ARG A 106 18.01 61.68 30.76
C ARG A 106 18.08 60.64 29.64
N GLU A 107 19.26 60.11 29.34
CA GLU A 107 19.42 59.00 28.39
C GLU A 107 18.67 57.75 28.89
N ARG A 108 18.83 57.38 30.16
CA ARG A 108 18.11 56.27 30.81
C ARG A 108 16.60 56.51 30.85
N GLU A 109 16.15 57.72 31.18
CA GLU A 109 14.73 58.10 31.11
C GLU A 109 14.17 57.94 29.69
N SER A 110 14.92 58.35 28.65
CA SER A 110 14.48 58.21 27.26
C SER A 110 14.36 56.76 26.80
N THR A 111 15.27 55.88 27.26
CA THR A 111 15.21 54.43 26.95
C THR A 111 14.10 53.72 27.74
N ILE A 112 13.86 54.12 29.00
CA ILE A 112 12.70 53.66 29.78
C ILE A 112 11.39 54.06 29.09
N ALA A 113 11.25 55.31 28.64
CA ALA A 113 10.05 55.78 27.93
C ALA A 113 9.83 55.02 26.60
N LEU A 114 10.89 54.74 25.85
CA LEU A 114 10.82 53.92 24.63
C LEU A 114 10.37 52.48 24.92
N LEU A 115 10.89 51.86 25.98
CA LEU A 115 10.52 50.51 26.40
C LEU A 115 9.08 50.46 26.93
N GLN A 116 8.65 51.44 27.72
CA GLN A 116 7.26 51.57 28.17
C GLN A 116 6.29 51.74 26.99
N ASN A 117 6.65 52.53 25.98
CA ASN A 117 5.84 52.67 24.77
C ASN A 117 5.74 51.32 24.01
N ARG A 118 6.85 50.58 23.88
CA ARG A 118 6.84 49.22 23.31
C ARG A 118 5.99 48.23 24.12
N LEU A 119 6.02 48.29 25.46
CA LEU A 119 5.16 47.45 26.31
C LEU A 119 3.68 47.76 26.09
N ALA A 120 3.30 49.05 26.07
CA ALA A 120 1.94 49.49 25.80
C ALA A 120 1.43 49.06 24.42
N GLN A 121 2.27 49.15 23.38
CA GLN A 121 1.95 48.66 22.02
C GLN A 121 1.68 47.15 21.96
N ASN A 122 2.24 46.37 22.90
CA ASN A 122 2.03 44.92 23.02
C ASN A 122 1.01 44.55 24.11
N GLY A 123 0.22 45.52 24.60
CA GLY A 123 -0.83 45.29 25.61
C GLY A 123 -0.32 44.93 27.01
N LEU A 124 0.99 45.08 27.27
CA LEU A 124 1.61 44.80 28.55
C LEU A 124 1.59 46.05 29.46
N SER A 125 1.46 45.84 30.77
CA SER A 125 1.43 46.94 31.74
C SER A 125 2.76 47.72 31.71
N THR A 126 2.67 49.05 31.65
CA THR A 126 3.82 49.95 31.63
C THR A 126 4.45 50.16 33.00
N SER A 127 3.77 49.72 34.07
CA SER A 127 4.21 49.83 35.47
C SER A 127 4.78 48.50 36.01
N LEU A 128 5.70 47.88 35.28
CA LEU A 128 6.42 46.69 35.73
C LEU A 128 7.59 47.07 36.66
N SER A 129 7.31 47.17 37.96
CA SER A 129 8.33 47.23 39.00
C SER A 129 8.82 45.81 39.33
N LEU A 130 9.64 45.26 38.42
CA LEU A 130 10.20 43.92 38.58
C LEU A 130 11.12 43.85 39.80
N GLY A 131 10.72 43.07 40.81
CA GLY A 131 11.62 42.61 41.85
C GLY A 131 12.75 41.76 41.25
N SER A 132 13.94 41.79 41.86
CA SER A 132 15.16 41.19 41.32
C SER A 132 15.21 39.64 41.34
N THR A 133 14.05 38.98 41.32
CA THR A 133 13.86 37.54 41.48
C THR A 133 12.73 36.95 40.63
N GLU A 134 12.06 37.73 39.77
CA GLU A 134 11.04 37.20 38.84
C GLU A 134 11.62 36.93 37.45
N LEU A 135 11.54 35.66 37.02
CA LEU A 135 12.17 35.15 35.80
C LEU A 135 11.15 35.13 34.65
N VAL A 136 11.09 36.23 33.89
CA VAL A 136 10.15 36.38 32.76
C VAL A 136 10.57 35.48 31.59
N ILE A 137 9.89 34.35 31.42
CA ILE A 137 10.06 33.45 30.27
C ILE A 137 9.26 34.00 29.08
N PRO A 138 9.88 34.27 27.90
CA PRO A 138 9.16 34.73 26.71
C PRO A 138 8.29 33.62 26.10
N GLY A 139 7.01 33.59 26.47
CA GLY A 139 6.00 32.76 25.80
C GLY A 139 5.55 33.33 24.45
N ALA A 140 5.03 32.46 23.58
CA ALA A 140 4.39 32.89 22.34
C ALA A 140 3.18 33.81 22.63
N SER A 141 2.88 34.77 21.74
CA SER A 141 1.85 35.78 22.00
C SER A 141 0.47 35.15 22.22
N ARG A 142 -0.29 35.73 23.15
CA ARG A 142 -1.60 35.20 23.57
C ARG A 142 -2.58 35.16 22.41
N GLU A 143 -2.44 36.09 21.48
CA GLU A 143 -3.21 36.25 20.24
C GLU A 143 -2.89 35.12 19.26
N LEU A 144 -1.61 34.74 19.12
CA LEU A 144 -1.17 33.62 18.28
C LEU A 144 -1.67 32.30 18.87
N VAL A 145 -1.51 32.07 20.17
CA VAL A 145 -1.99 30.84 20.84
C VAL A 145 -3.50 30.71 20.70
N GLN A 146 -4.27 31.78 20.93
CA GLN A 146 -5.72 31.75 20.69
C GLN A 146 -6.08 31.58 19.21
N GLY A 147 -5.30 32.15 18.29
CA GLY A 147 -5.46 31.96 16.84
C GLY A 147 -5.28 30.49 16.46
N LEU A 148 -4.21 29.85 16.92
CA LEU A 148 -3.91 28.44 16.70
C LEU A 148 -4.96 27.52 17.35
N ILE A 149 -5.53 27.89 18.50
CA ILE A 149 -6.65 27.14 19.13
C ILE A 149 -7.92 27.27 18.29
N ARG A 150 -8.29 28.48 17.85
CA ARG A 150 -9.47 28.72 16.99
C ARG A 150 -9.32 27.99 15.65
N GLU A 151 -8.13 28.00 15.06
CA GLU A 151 -7.86 27.33 13.79
C GLU A 151 -7.79 25.80 13.96
N ASN A 152 -7.23 25.28 15.06
CA ASN A 152 -7.35 23.86 15.41
C ASN A 152 -8.81 23.43 15.59
N ALA A 153 -9.64 24.26 16.22
CA ALA A 153 -11.08 23.98 16.35
C ALA A 153 -11.75 23.98 14.97
N ARG A 154 -11.45 24.96 14.10
CA ARG A 154 -11.95 25.04 12.72
C ARG A 154 -11.54 23.82 11.88
N LEU A 155 -10.27 23.41 11.95
CA LEU A 155 -9.73 22.26 11.23
C LEU A 155 -10.29 20.94 11.77
N LYS A 156 -10.44 20.78 13.10
CA LYS A 156 -11.08 19.61 13.70
C LYS A 156 -12.58 19.53 13.35
N GLN A 157 -13.28 20.66 13.27
CA GLN A 157 -14.64 20.73 12.76
C GLN A 157 -14.67 20.33 11.28
N SER A 158 -13.77 20.89 10.46
CA SER A 158 -13.65 20.61 9.03
C SER A 158 -13.27 19.16 8.73
N LEU A 159 -12.49 18.50 9.59
CA LEU A 159 -12.12 17.08 9.45
C LEU A 159 -13.25 16.14 9.90
N LYS A 160 -14.09 16.56 10.86
CA LYS A 160 -15.32 15.83 11.25
C LYS A 160 -16.47 15.99 10.23
N VAL A 161 -16.52 17.12 9.52
CA VAL A 161 -17.55 17.45 8.52
C VAL A 161 -17.10 17.12 7.10
N ALA A 162 -15.79 17.00 6.85
CA ALA A 162 -15.28 16.35 5.64
C ALA A 162 -15.88 14.94 5.57
N PRO A 163 -16.56 14.56 4.47
CA PRO A 163 -16.91 13.18 4.28
C PRO A 163 -15.59 12.40 4.16
N MET A 164 -15.36 11.48 5.10
CA MET A 164 -14.55 10.30 4.82
C MET A 164 -15.15 9.70 3.56
N ASP A 165 -14.42 9.84 2.44
CA ASP A 165 -15.00 9.80 1.10
C ASP A 165 -15.98 8.64 0.96
N GLU A 166 -17.24 8.95 0.65
CA GLU A 166 -18.31 7.96 0.64
C GLU A 166 -18.07 6.92 -0.47
N GLU A 167 -17.24 7.26 -1.46
CA GLU A 167 -16.66 6.33 -2.43
C GLU A 167 -15.65 5.36 -1.78
N LEU A 168 -14.72 5.84 -0.95
CA LEU A 168 -13.77 4.99 -0.22
C LEU A 168 -14.48 4.09 0.81
N ARG A 169 -15.51 4.61 1.49
CA ARG A 169 -16.37 3.80 2.40
C ARG A 169 -17.10 2.70 1.64
N ARG A 170 -17.70 3.02 0.49
CA ARG A 170 -18.38 2.03 -0.35
C ARG A 170 -17.41 0.97 -0.86
N ARG A 171 -16.25 1.37 -1.37
CA ARG A 171 -15.19 0.44 -1.80
C ARG A 171 -14.68 -0.46 -0.67
N PHE A 172 -14.56 0.06 0.55
CA PHE A 172 -14.18 -0.75 1.71
C PHE A 172 -15.28 -1.76 2.08
N ALA A 173 -16.55 -1.37 2.03
CA ALA A 173 -17.68 -2.29 2.24
C ALA A 173 -17.81 -3.33 1.10
N GLU A 174 -17.58 -2.93 -0.15
CA GLU A 174 -17.50 -3.82 -1.31
C GLU A 174 -16.35 -4.82 -1.16
N GLN A 175 -15.16 -4.38 -0.75
CA GLN A 175 -14.03 -5.26 -0.45
C GLN A 175 -14.32 -6.21 0.71
N GLN A 176 -14.95 -5.75 1.80
CA GLN A 176 -15.37 -6.62 2.90
C GLN A 176 -16.40 -7.67 2.45
N ASN A 177 -17.36 -7.30 1.60
CA ASN A 177 -18.31 -8.25 1.02
C ASN A 177 -17.62 -9.26 0.10
N SER A 178 -16.68 -8.83 -0.74
CA SER A 178 -15.88 -9.72 -1.60
C SER A 178 -15.01 -10.67 -0.79
N ILE A 179 -14.35 -10.20 0.27
CA ILE A 179 -13.59 -11.05 1.21
C ILE A 179 -14.52 -12.10 1.83
N LYS A 180 -15.69 -11.69 2.33
CA LYS A 180 -16.65 -12.62 2.94
C LYS A 180 -17.15 -13.68 1.95
N ILE A 181 -17.48 -13.28 0.72
CA ILE A 181 -17.90 -14.25 -0.33
C ILE A 181 -16.78 -15.26 -0.60
N LEU A 182 -15.53 -14.80 -0.68
CA LEU A 182 -14.36 -15.69 -0.84
C LEU A 182 -14.10 -16.58 0.39
N GLU A 183 -14.38 -16.10 1.60
CA GLU A 183 -14.32 -16.91 2.82
C GLU A 183 -15.39 -18.02 2.82
N ASP A 184 -16.64 -17.68 2.52
CA ASP A 184 -17.75 -18.62 2.37
C ASP A 184 -17.42 -19.67 1.27
N GLU A 185 -16.98 -19.22 0.09
CA GLU A 185 -16.50 -20.07 -1.03
C GLU A 185 -15.31 -20.98 -0.68
N LEU A 186 -14.42 -20.54 0.24
CA LEU A 186 -13.31 -21.36 0.74
C LEU A 186 -13.81 -22.39 1.76
N THR A 187 -14.86 -22.12 2.53
CA THR A 187 -15.47 -23.14 3.40
C THR A 187 -16.19 -24.22 2.60
N GLU A 188 -16.97 -23.86 1.57
CA GLU A 188 -17.65 -24.84 0.72
C GLU A 188 -16.66 -25.74 -0.03
N ARG A 189 -15.56 -25.18 -0.55
CA ARG A 189 -14.49 -25.99 -1.18
C ARG A 189 -13.78 -26.90 -0.18
N ARG A 190 -13.53 -26.47 1.07
CA ARG A 190 -12.98 -27.33 2.13
C ARG A 190 -13.92 -28.47 2.50
N GLU A 191 -15.22 -28.21 2.64
CA GLU A 191 -16.20 -29.27 2.86
C GLU A 191 -16.28 -30.25 1.68
N SER A 192 -16.19 -29.74 0.45
CA SER A 192 -16.25 -30.55 -0.77
C SER A 192 -15.02 -31.45 -0.90
N LEU A 193 -13.83 -30.92 -0.61
CA LEU A 193 -12.61 -31.72 -0.48
C LEU A 193 -12.75 -32.78 0.61
N LYS A 194 -13.24 -32.42 1.80
CA LYS A 194 -13.47 -33.40 2.88
C LYS A 194 -14.45 -34.50 2.46
N LYS A 195 -15.55 -34.18 1.78
CA LYS A 195 -16.51 -35.17 1.27
C LYS A 195 -15.86 -36.14 0.27
N LEU A 196 -14.88 -35.68 -0.51
CA LEU A 196 -14.08 -36.52 -1.41
C LEU A 196 -13.03 -37.34 -0.63
N GLU A 197 -12.39 -36.77 0.40
CA GLU A 197 -11.45 -37.49 1.28
C GLU A 197 -12.15 -38.59 2.09
N ASP A 198 -13.35 -38.32 2.64
CA ASP A 198 -14.22 -39.30 3.31
C ASP A 198 -14.65 -40.42 2.31
N ALA A 199 -14.94 -40.07 1.05
CA ALA A 199 -15.24 -41.05 0.01
C ALA A 199 -14.01 -41.88 -0.43
N MET A 200 -12.82 -41.26 -0.52
CA MET A 200 -11.57 -41.98 -0.83
C MET A 200 -11.13 -42.88 0.33
N SER A 201 -11.27 -42.43 1.58
CA SER A 201 -10.92 -43.18 2.79
C SER A 201 -11.99 -44.17 3.26
N SER A 202 -13.20 -44.15 2.69
CA SER A 202 -14.14 -45.26 2.80
C SER A 202 -13.44 -46.58 2.43
N SER A 203 -13.61 -47.62 3.26
CA SER A 203 -12.71 -48.77 3.29
C SER A 203 -12.55 -49.45 1.92
N GLU A 204 -11.34 -49.90 1.58
CA GLU A 204 -11.12 -50.77 0.42
C GLU A 204 -12.03 -52.01 0.50
N GLU A 205 -12.27 -52.53 1.71
CA GLU A 205 -13.21 -53.62 1.92
C GLU A 205 -14.63 -53.33 1.41
N ASP A 206 -15.12 -52.09 1.52
CA ASP A 206 -16.49 -51.74 1.12
C ASP A 206 -16.60 -51.56 -0.40
N LYS A 207 -15.52 -51.10 -1.03
CA LYS A 207 -15.34 -51.10 -2.49
C LYS A 207 -15.27 -52.54 -3.00
N ASP A 208 -14.52 -53.43 -2.33
CA ASP A 208 -14.45 -54.86 -2.67
C ASP A 208 -15.77 -55.60 -2.44
N LYS A 209 -16.51 -55.33 -1.35
CA LYS A 209 -17.86 -55.85 -1.13
C LYS A 209 -18.81 -55.45 -2.27
N LEU A 210 -18.76 -54.18 -2.69
CA LEU A 210 -19.55 -53.68 -3.83
C LEU A 210 -19.13 -54.37 -5.14
N ILE A 211 -17.83 -54.43 -5.45
CA ILE A 211 -17.30 -55.10 -6.65
C ILE A 211 -17.68 -56.59 -6.68
N ALA A 212 -17.60 -57.30 -5.55
CA ALA A 212 -18.02 -58.69 -5.44
C ALA A 212 -19.53 -58.85 -5.71
N SER A 213 -20.37 -57.98 -5.15
CA SER A 213 -21.83 -58.00 -5.40
C SER A 213 -22.18 -57.73 -6.87
N LEU A 214 -21.47 -56.80 -7.52
CA LEU A 214 -21.65 -56.48 -8.94
C LEU A 214 -21.20 -57.63 -9.84
N ARG A 215 -20.07 -58.27 -9.54
CA ARG A 215 -19.59 -59.48 -10.24
C ARG A 215 -20.58 -60.64 -10.12
N ALA A 216 -21.13 -60.89 -8.94
CA ALA A 216 -22.15 -61.93 -8.73
C ALA A 216 -23.43 -61.65 -9.53
N ARG A 217 -23.91 -60.40 -9.52
CA ARG A 217 -25.09 -59.97 -10.28
C ARG A 217 -24.87 -59.99 -11.80
N LEU A 218 -23.67 -59.71 -12.29
CA LEU A 218 -23.32 -59.87 -13.70
C LEU A 218 -23.35 -61.35 -14.12
N HIS A 219 -22.70 -62.23 -13.36
CA HIS A 219 -22.72 -63.67 -13.63
C HIS A 219 -24.15 -64.26 -13.61
N GLU A 220 -25.05 -63.77 -12.75
CA GLU A 220 -26.45 -64.17 -12.76
C GLU A 220 -27.22 -63.64 -13.98
N LEU A 221 -26.94 -62.42 -14.45
CA LEU A 221 -27.49 -61.90 -15.71
C LEU A 221 -26.96 -62.67 -16.93
N GLU A 222 -25.67 -63.03 -16.97
CA GLU A 222 -25.07 -63.86 -18.01
C GLU A 222 -25.72 -65.24 -18.06
N LYS A 223 -25.88 -65.90 -16.91
CA LYS A 223 -26.59 -67.19 -16.79
C LYS A 223 -28.03 -67.08 -17.28
N ASN A 224 -28.74 -66.02 -16.90
CA ASN A 224 -30.11 -65.79 -17.35
C ASN A 224 -30.18 -65.59 -18.88
N SER A 225 -29.26 -64.81 -19.46
CA SER A 225 -29.13 -64.66 -20.92
C SER A 225 -28.86 -66.00 -21.61
N GLN A 226 -27.96 -66.83 -21.09
CA GLN A 226 -27.68 -68.16 -21.63
C GLN A 226 -28.92 -69.07 -21.61
N THR A 227 -29.72 -69.03 -20.52
CA THR A 227 -30.99 -69.78 -20.49
C THR A 227 -32.02 -69.23 -21.46
N GLN A 228 -32.09 -67.90 -21.64
CA GLN A 228 -32.96 -67.26 -22.62
C GLN A 228 -32.56 -67.64 -24.05
N ASP A 229 -31.27 -67.65 -24.39
CA ASP A 229 -30.78 -68.04 -25.72
C ASP A 229 -31.12 -69.51 -26.07
N VAL A 230 -31.04 -70.42 -25.09
CA VAL A 230 -31.44 -71.83 -25.28
C VAL A 230 -32.94 -71.96 -25.49
N LEU A 231 -33.75 -71.24 -24.71
CA LEU A 231 -35.21 -71.21 -24.87
C LEU A 231 -35.63 -70.59 -26.21
N CYS A 232 -34.96 -69.51 -26.66
CA CYS A 232 -35.17 -68.90 -27.97
C CYS A 232 -34.89 -69.89 -29.11
N LYS A 233 -33.76 -70.62 -29.05
CA LYS A 233 -33.39 -71.64 -30.05
C LYS A 233 -34.43 -72.76 -30.12
N SER A 234 -34.78 -73.35 -28.98
CA SER A 234 -35.80 -74.39 -28.90
C SER A 234 -37.18 -73.90 -29.40
N LEU A 235 -37.56 -72.66 -29.11
CA LEU A 235 -38.81 -72.07 -29.61
C LEU A 235 -38.77 -71.81 -31.12
N THR A 236 -37.63 -71.43 -31.70
CA THR A 236 -37.47 -71.31 -33.16
C THR A 236 -37.51 -72.68 -33.85
N GLU A 237 -36.87 -73.70 -33.27
CA GLU A 237 -36.89 -75.07 -33.78
C GLU A 237 -38.33 -75.63 -33.78
N GLU A 238 -39.05 -75.53 -32.66
CA GLU A 238 -40.47 -75.93 -32.58
C GLU A 238 -41.34 -75.14 -33.57
N SER A 239 -41.12 -73.83 -33.70
CA SER A 239 -41.82 -73.00 -34.69
C SER A 239 -41.56 -73.47 -36.13
N GLU A 240 -40.38 -74.00 -36.43
CA GLU A 240 -40.04 -74.56 -37.74
C GLU A 240 -40.63 -75.96 -37.96
N THR A 241 -40.72 -76.82 -36.93
CA THR A 241 -41.47 -78.07 -37.05
C THR A 241 -42.97 -77.80 -37.27
N LEU A 242 -43.52 -76.76 -36.64
CA LEU A 242 -44.92 -76.36 -36.83
C LEU A 242 -45.15 -75.74 -38.21
N ARG A 243 -44.26 -74.87 -38.72
CA ARG A 243 -44.35 -74.34 -40.09
C ARG A 243 -44.27 -75.44 -41.14
N THR A 244 -43.33 -76.37 -41.02
CA THR A 244 -43.17 -77.47 -41.99
C THR A 244 -44.35 -78.45 -41.97
N ARG A 245 -44.89 -78.78 -40.77
CA ARG A 245 -46.16 -79.52 -40.64
C ARG A 245 -47.33 -78.79 -41.28
N LEU A 246 -47.49 -77.49 -41.01
CA LEU A 246 -48.56 -76.67 -41.60
C LEU A 246 -48.43 -76.59 -43.12
N GLN A 247 -47.22 -76.40 -43.65
CA GLN A 247 -46.96 -76.42 -45.10
C GLN A 247 -47.38 -77.76 -45.72
N ALA A 248 -46.98 -78.89 -45.15
CA ALA A 248 -47.39 -80.21 -45.66
C ALA A 248 -48.93 -80.39 -45.66
N THR A 249 -49.63 -79.89 -44.64
CA THR A 249 -51.11 -79.91 -44.64
C THR A 249 -51.72 -78.94 -45.67
N ALA A 250 -51.09 -77.78 -45.91
CA ALA A 250 -51.53 -76.81 -46.91
C ALA A 250 -51.30 -77.34 -48.34
N GLU A 251 -50.20 -78.03 -48.60
CA GLU A 251 -49.91 -78.72 -49.86
C GLU A 251 -50.95 -79.81 -50.14
N MET A 252 -51.30 -80.63 -49.15
CA MET A 252 -52.38 -81.62 -49.25
C MET A 252 -53.74 -80.96 -49.54
N CYS A 253 -54.08 -79.86 -48.87
CA CYS A 253 -55.30 -79.09 -49.14
C CYS A 253 -55.30 -78.47 -50.54
N ASN A 254 -54.16 -77.97 -51.02
CA ASN A 254 -53.99 -77.43 -52.36
C ASN A 254 -54.09 -78.52 -53.45
N GLU A 255 -53.64 -79.75 -53.18
CA GLU A 255 -53.81 -80.86 -54.11
C GLU A 255 -55.28 -81.29 -54.21
N LEU A 256 -56.02 -81.29 -53.09
CA LEU A 256 -57.47 -81.50 -53.07
C LEU A 256 -58.22 -80.38 -53.79
N ALA A 257 -57.83 -79.11 -53.57
CA ALA A 257 -58.39 -77.96 -54.27
C ALA A 257 -58.17 -78.07 -55.80
N LYS A 258 -56.96 -78.40 -56.24
CA LYS A 258 -56.64 -78.62 -57.67
C LYS A 258 -57.47 -79.75 -58.29
N LYS A 259 -57.76 -80.83 -57.56
CA LYS A 259 -58.65 -81.91 -58.02
C LYS A 259 -60.08 -81.41 -58.20
N LEU A 260 -60.60 -80.62 -57.27
CA LEU A 260 -61.93 -79.98 -57.35
C LEU A 260 -62.01 -78.89 -58.44
N GLU A 261 -60.92 -78.18 -58.71
CA GLU A 261 -60.86 -77.19 -59.79
C GLU A 261 -60.74 -77.83 -61.17
N ALA A 262 -60.00 -78.93 -61.31
CA ALA A 262 -60.01 -79.74 -62.52
C ALA A 262 -61.44 -80.25 -62.82
N GLU A 263 -62.18 -80.70 -61.80
CA GLU A 263 -63.57 -81.14 -61.94
C GLU A 263 -64.54 -79.99 -62.30
N LYS A 264 -64.28 -78.77 -61.83
CA LYS A 264 -65.06 -77.56 -62.18
C LYS A 264 -64.75 -77.05 -63.59
N ASN A 265 -63.48 -77.05 -64.00
CA ASN A 265 -63.04 -76.51 -65.28
C ASN A 265 -63.56 -77.33 -66.47
N CYS A 266 -63.88 -78.61 -66.27
CA CYS A 266 -64.62 -79.41 -67.24
C CYS A 266 -66.08 -78.96 -67.49
N ARG A 267 -66.62 -77.96 -66.76
CA ARG A 267 -68.07 -77.64 -66.78
C ARG A 267 -68.45 -76.23 -67.27
N LYS A 268 -67.52 -75.29 -67.46
CA LYS A 268 -67.87 -73.89 -67.83
C LYS A 268 -66.84 -73.18 -68.73
N ASN A 269 -67.15 -73.07 -70.02
CA ASN A 269 -66.67 -72.01 -70.90
C ASN A 269 -67.85 -71.09 -71.25
N GLY A 270 -67.62 -69.78 -71.27
CA GLY A 270 -68.64 -68.76 -71.61
C GLY A 270 -68.11 -67.37 -71.26
N ASP A 271 -67.90 -66.53 -72.27
CA ASP A 271 -67.04 -65.34 -72.19
C ASP A 271 -67.83 -64.03 -72.00
N PRO A 272 -67.36 -63.04 -71.19
CA PRO A 272 -68.11 -61.83 -70.88
C PRO A 272 -67.61 -60.60 -71.67
N SER A 273 -68.30 -60.23 -72.76
CA SER A 273 -67.89 -59.10 -73.61
C SER A 273 -69.02 -58.08 -73.87
N GLU A 274 -69.03 -56.99 -73.10
CA GLU A 274 -69.57 -55.68 -73.52
C GLU A 274 -69.21 -54.55 -72.53
N VAL A 275 -69.11 -54.85 -71.23
CA VAL A 275 -68.74 -53.85 -70.20
C VAL A 275 -67.26 -53.42 -70.33
N LEU A 276 -66.38 -54.39 -70.62
CA LEU A 276 -64.93 -54.24 -70.61
C LEU A 276 -64.42 -53.16 -71.58
N GLU A 277 -65.00 -53.05 -72.78
CA GLU A 277 -64.57 -52.08 -73.80
C GLU A 277 -64.62 -50.62 -73.33
N LYS A 278 -65.52 -50.29 -72.40
CA LYS A 278 -65.77 -48.91 -71.99
C LYS A 278 -64.78 -48.45 -70.92
N GLU A 279 -64.42 -49.34 -70.00
CA GLU A 279 -63.36 -49.12 -69.01
C GLU A 279 -61.97 -49.21 -69.66
N MET A 280 -61.76 -50.15 -70.58
CA MET A 280 -60.53 -50.28 -71.38
C MET A 280 -60.11 -48.96 -72.05
N ARG A 281 -61.05 -48.15 -72.54
CA ARG A 281 -60.74 -46.88 -73.24
C ARG A 281 -60.31 -45.76 -72.29
N GLN A 282 -60.76 -45.75 -71.02
CA GLN A 282 -60.25 -44.81 -70.02
C GLN A 282 -58.92 -45.29 -69.42
N MET A 283 -58.80 -46.59 -69.12
CA MET A 283 -57.53 -47.21 -68.73
C MET A 283 -56.46 -46.96 -69.79
N SER A 284 -56.75 -47.23 -71.07
CA SER A 284 -55.81 -47.10 -72.19
C SER A 284 -55.09 -45.74 -72.25
N VAL A 285 -55.78 -44.62 -72.00
CA VAL A 285 -55.16 -43.28 -72.06
C VAL A 285 -54.31 -42.99 -70.82
N SER A 286 -54.72 -43.46 -69.64
CA SER A 286 -53.91 -43.38 -68.42
C SER A 286 -52.67 -44.28 -68.50
N GLU A 287 -52.84 -45.49 -69.05
CA GLU A 287 -51.77 -46.46 -69.22
C GLU A 287 -50.80 -46.10 -70.34
N ASP A 288 -51.25 -45.59 -71.49
CA ASP A 288 -50.36 -45.09 -72.54
C ASP A 288 -49.47 -43.93 -72.03
N ASN A 289 -50.00 -43.05 -71.17
CA ASN A 289 -49.18 -42.04 -70.49
C ASN A 289 -48.20 -42.66 -69.47
N ARG A 290 -48.63 -43.68 -68.70
CA ARG A 290 -47.76 -44.45 -67.79
C ARG A 290 -46.63 -45.14 -68.56
N TYR A 291 -46.95 -45.88 -69.63
CA TYR A 291 -46.01 -46.53 -70.54
C TYR A 291 -45.08 -45.52 -71.25
N LYS A 292 -45.55 -44.32 -71.62
CA LYS A 292 -44.69 -43.24 -72.16
C LYS A 292 -43.73 -42.65 -71.13
N GLN A 293 -44.00 -42.78 -69.83
CA GLN A 293 -43.08 -42.38 -68.76
C GLN A 293 -42.15 -43.54 -68.35
N GLU A 294 -42.66 -44.76 -68.25
CA GLU A 294 -41.89 -45.99 -68.04
C GLU A 294 -40.89 -46.21 -69.19
N ARG A 295 -41.31 -46.01 -70.45
CA ARG A 295 -40.42 -46.10 -71.62
C ARG A 295 -39.32 -45.03 -71.60
N ARG A 296 -39.60 -43.81 -71.11
CA ARG A 296 -38.55 -42.78 -70.93
C ARG A 296 -37.56 -43.18 -69.85
N ARG A 297 -38.04 -43.61 -68.67
CA ARG A 297 -37.18 -44.17 -67.60
C ARG A 297 -36.35 -45.35 -68.09
N ALA A 298 -36.93 -46.25 -68.89
CA ALA A 298 -36.22 -47.37 -69.49
C ALA A 298 -35.20 -46.92 -70.56
N GLN A 299 -35.47 -45.86 -71.33
CA GLN A 299 -34.51 -45.28 -72.28
C GLN A 299 -33.35 -44.56 -71.57
N GLU A 300 -33.65 -43.82 -70.50
CA GLU A 300 -32.67 -43.19 -69.60
C GLU A 300 -31.79 -44.26 -68.92
N GLU A 301 -32.39 -45.35 -68.45
CA GLU A 301 -31.68 -46.48 -67.84
C GLU A 301 -30.86 -47.27 -68.86
N ILE A 302 -31.38 -47.52 -70.07
CA ILE A 302 -30.61 -48.12 -71.17
C ILE A 302 -29.41 -47.25 -71.51
N HIS A 303 -29.55 -45.91 -71.56
CA HIS A 303 -28.42 -45.02 -71.79
C HIS A 303 -27.40 -45.03 -70.63
N ARG A 304 -27.87 -45.10 -69.38
CA ARG A 304 -27.02 -45.25 -68.18
C ARG A 304 -26.23 -46.56 -68.22
N LEU A 305 -26.91 -47.68 -68.48
CA LEU A 305 -26.31 -49.01 -68.61
C LEU A 305 -25.37 -49.10 -69.82
N GLN A 306 -25.70 -48.49 -70.96
CA GLN A 306 -24.80 -48.38 -72.11
C GLN A 306 -23.53 -47.59 -71.78
N SER A 307 -23.65 -46.52 -71.00
CA SER A 307 -22.50 -45.72 -70.54
C SER A 307 -21.61 -46.54 -69.59
N GLN A 308 -22.21 -47.25 -68.62
CA GLN A 308 -21.49 -48.15 -67.71
C GLN A 308 -20.84 -49.34 -68.43
N VAL A 309 -21.54 -49.96 -69.39
CA VAL A 309 -20.99 -51.03 -70.23
C VAL A 309 -19.82 -50.51 -71.06
N LYS A 310 -19.90 -49.28 -71.60
CA LYS A 310 -18.77 -48.65 -72.28
C LYS A 310 -17.59 -48.43 -71.34
N GLU A 311 -17.80 -47.86 -70.15
CA GLU A 311 -16.74 -47.66 -69.16
C GLU A 311 -16.09 -48.99 -68.72
N LEU A 312 -16.88 -50.04 -68.54
CA LEU A 312 -16.40 -51.39 -68.25
C LEU A 312 -15.65 -52.01 -69.42
N VAL A 313 -16.06 -51.77 -70.67
CA VAL A 313 -15.31 -52.18 -71.88
C VAL A 313 -13.99 -51.40 -71.97
N ASP A 314 -14.02 -50.08 -71.84
CA ASP A 314 -12.81 -49.22 -71.86
C ASP A 314 -11.84 -49.59 -70.73
N MET A 315 -12.34 -50.06 -69.58
CA MET A 315 -11.51 -50.56 -68.47
C MET A 315 -11.01 -51.99 -68.73
N ASN A 316 -11.84 -52.87 -69.29
CA ASN A 316 -11.44 -54.24 -69.67
C ASN A 316 -10.38 -54.21 -70.77
N THR A 317 -10.51 -53.36 -71.79
CA THR A 317 -9.46 -53.17 -72.82
C THR A 317 -8.15 -52.66 -72.20
N ARG A 318 -8.20 -51.74 -71.22
CA ARG A 318 -7.00 -51.34 -70.45
C ARG A 318 -6.41 -52.50 -69.64
N TRP A 319 -7.25 -53.34 -69.04
CA TRP A 319 -6.81 -54.52 -68.29
C TRP A 319 -6.24 -55.61 -69.20
N GLN A 320 -6.80 -55.81 -70.40
CA GLN A 320 -6.28 -56.70 -71.45
C GLN A 320 -4.91 -56.22 -71.92
N ILE A 321 -4.74 -54.94 -72.25
CA ILE A 321 -3.43 -54.37 -72.62
C ILE A 321 -2.39 -54.60 -71.51
N TYR A 322 -2.77 -54.40 -70.23
CA TYR A 322 -1.89 -54.71 -69.10
C TYR A 322 -1.61 -56.22 -68.95
N ASN A 323 -2.62 -57.08 -69.19
CA ASN A 323 -2.47 -58.52 -69.14
C ASN A 323 -1.51 -59.02 -70.23
N ASP A 324 -1.67 -58.54 -71.46
CA ASP A 324 -0.80 -58.86 -72.61
C ASP A 324 0.64 -58.40 -72.37
N GLN A 325 0.82 -57.18 -71.82
CA GLN A 325 2.14 -56.68 -71.41
C GLN A 325 2.76 -57.56 -70.30
N ARG A 326 1.97 -57.97 -69.31
CA ARG A 326 2.42 -58.88 -68.24
C ARG A 326 2.76 -60.26 -68.80
N GLU A 327 2.00 -60.78 -69.76
CA GLU A 327 2.27 -62.06 -70.39
C GLU A 327 3.49 -62.02 -71.32
N GLN A 328 3.68 -60.94 -72.09
CA GLN A 328 4.93 -60.70 -72.83
C GLN A 328 6.14 -60.62 -71.88
N TYR A 329 6.02 -59.94 -70.75
CA TYR A 329 7.08 -59.88 -69.73
C TYR A 329 7.37 -61.27 -69.12
N VAL A 330 6.32 -62.06 -68.81
CA VAL A 330 6.47 -63.45 -68.34
C VAL A 330 7.07 -64.35 -69.43
N GLN A 331 6.74 -64.15 -70.71
CA GLN A 331 7.36 -64.86 -71.83
C GLN A 331 8.84 -64.51 -71.96
N GLN A 332 9.23 -63.23 -71.86
CA GLN A 332 10.63 -62.81 -71.83
C GLN A 332 11.39 -63.36 -70.61
N LEU A 333 10.75 -63.49 -69.45
CA LEU A 333 11.33 -64.14 -68.28
C LEU A 333 11.49 -65.65 -68.48
N ARG A 334 10.51 -66.33 -69.08
CA ARG A 334 10.60 -67.76 -69.45
C ARG A 334 11.67 -68.00 -70.51
N GLU A 335 11.83 -67.11 -71.48
CA GLU A 335 12.88 -67.21 -72.49
C GLU A 335 14.27 -67.02 -71.85
N LYS A 336 14.44 -66.02 -70.98
CA LYS A 336 15.68 -65.86 -70.19
C LYS A 336 15.95 -67.05 -69.27
N GLN A 337 14.91 -67.64 -68.68
CA GLN A 337 15.04 -68.87 -67.89
C GLN A 337 15.50 -70.04 -68.78
N LEU A 338 14.90 -70.22 -69.96
CA LEU A 338 15.30 -71.25 -70.91
C LEU A 338 16.73 -71.03 -71.45
N GLN A 339 17.16 -69.77 -71.64
CA GLN A 339 18.53 -69.40 -71.99
C GLN A 339 19.53 -69.70 -70.85
N LEU A 340 19.10 -69.60 -69.59
CA LEU A 340 19.90 -69.98 -68.42
C LEU A 340 19.95 -71.50 -68.21
N GLU A 341 18.85 -72.21 -68.47
CA GLU A 341 18.72 -73.68 -68.36
C GLU A 341 19.43 -74.41 -69.52
N SER A 342 19.45 -73.84 -70.73
CA SER A 342 20.19 -74.36 -71.88
C SER A 342 21.69 -74.08 -71.83
N ARG A 343 22.18 -73.30 -70.87
CA ARG A 343 23.61 -73.17 -70.59
C ARG A 343 24.10 -74.44 -69.87
N PRO A 344 24.95 -75.28 -70.47
CA PRO A 344 25.25 -76.61 -69.94
C PRO A 344 26.05 -76.55 -68.63
N THR A 345 25.36 -76.68 -67.50
CA THR A 345 25.96 -77.01 -66.20
C THR A 345 26.11 -78.54 -66.07
N PRO A 346 27.23 -79.05 -65.53
CA PRO A 346 27.47 -80.48 -65.43
C PRO A 346 26.46 -81.17 -64.49
N SER A 347 26.10 -82.41 -64.85
CA SER A 347 24.96 -83.16 -64.34
C SER A 347 24.92 -83.38 -62.82
N ALA A 348 23.76 -83.08 -62.22
CA ALA A 348 23.29 -83.66 -60.97
C ALA A 348 21.83 -84.14 -61.15
N PRO A 349 21.41 -85.29 -60.58
CA PRO A 349 20.08 -85.85 -60.81
C PRO A 349 19.01 -85.10 -60.00
N VAL A 350 18.19 -84.30 -60.68
CA VAL A 350 17.08 -83.56 -60.05
C VAL A 350 15.88 -84.48 -59.83
N GLN A 351 15.54 -84.72 -58.57
CA GLN A 351 14.29 -85.38 -58.18
C GLN A 351 13.11 -84.42 -58.42
N SER A 352 12.24 -84.72 -59.38
CA SER A 352 11.16 -83.81 -59.83
C SER A 352 9.92 -83.81 -58.91
N GLY A 353 10.13 -83.74 -57.60
CA GLY A 353 9.05 -83.65 -56.62
C GLY A 353 9.59 -83.22 -55.26
N LEU A 354 8.93 -82.26 -54.62
CA LEU A 354 9.19 -81.94 -53.21
C LEU A 354 8.83 -83.17 -52.37
N THR A 355 9.78 -83.66 -51.58
CA THR A 355 9.49 -84.71 -50.60
C THR A 355 8.48 -84.20 -49.57
N GLU A 356 7.66 -85.08 -48.99
CA GLU A 356 6.65 -84.71 -47.98
C GLU A 356 7.26 -84.00 -46.76
N GLU A 357 8.55 -84.23 -46.49
CA GLU A 357 9.32 -83.55 -45.45
C GLU A 357 9.68 -82.10 -45.84
N GLN A 358 10.05 -81.86 -47.10
CA GLN A 358 10.23 -80.50 -47.62
C GLN A 358 8.90 -79.74 -47.66
N GLN A 359 7.81 -80.40 -48.08
CA GLN A 359 6.48 -79.80 -48.08
C GLN A 359 6.04 -79.43 -46.66
N ARG A 360 6.14 -80.35 -45.68
CA ARG A 360 5.86 -80.05 -44.27
C ARG A 360 6.69 -78.91 -43.70
N ARG A 361 7.97 -78.77 -44.09
CA ARG A 361 8.81 -77.63 -43.68
C ARG A 361 8.34 -76.30 -44.28
N ILE A 362 7.91 -76.30 -45.54
CA ILE A 362 7.33 -75.12 -46.20
C ILE A 362 6.02 -74.74 -45.50
N ASP A 363 5.11 -75.70 -45.28
CA ASP A 363 3.82 -75.47 -44.63
C ASP A 363 3.99 -74.99 -43.18
N GLN A 364 4.90 -75.58 -42.42
CA GLN A 364 5.26 -75.12 -41.07
C GLN A 364 5.84 -73.70 -41.07
N THR A 365 6.64 -73.34 -42.08
CA THR A 365 7.19 -71.99 -42.23
C THR A 365 6.09 -70.98 -42.56
N ILE A 366 5.14 -71.34 -43.44
CA ILE A 366 3.95 -70.53 -43.74
C ILE A 366 3.06 -70.37 -42.51
N LEU A 367 2.86 -71.42 -41.71
CA LEU A 367 2.09 -71.37 -40.47
C LEU A 367 2.77 -70.59 -39.34
N ASN A 368 4.11 -70.56 -39.31
CA ASN A 368 4.87 -69.67 -38.43
C ASN A 368 4.71 -68.22 -38.89
N ALA A 369 4.98 -67.93 -40.17
CA ALA A 369 4.85 -66.59 -40.74
C ALA A 369 3.44 -66.02 -40.55
N LYS A 370 2.38 -66.81 -40.79
CA LYS A 370 0.99 -66.41 -40.53
C LYS A 370 0.75 -65.99 -39.08
N ARG A 371 1.29 -66.73 -38.09
CA ARG A 371 1.16 -66.38 -36.67
C ARG A 371 1.90 -65.08 -36.32
N GLU A 372 3.10 -64.87 -36.84
CA GLU A 372 3.82 -63.61 -36.61
C GLU A 372 3.15 -62.41 -37.33
N THR A 373 2.54 -62.63 -38.51
CA THR A 373 1.71 -61.60 -39.16
C THR A 373 0.37 -61.33 -38.46
N GLU A 374 -0.10 -62.21 -37.56
CA GLU A 374 -1.28 -61.93 -36.75
C GLU A 374 -0.93 -61.16 -35.48
N LYS A 375 0.12 -61.60 -34.75
CA LYS A 375 0.67 -60.84 -33.61
C LYS A 375 0.98 -59.39 -33.97
N THR A 376 1.65 -59.16 -35.11
CA THR A 376 2.02 -57.80 -35.53
C THR A 376 0.81 -56.94 -35.94
N LYS A 377 -0.34 -57.53 -36.29
CA LYS A 377 -1.61 -56.78 -36.41
C LYS A 377 -2.20 -56.48 -35.04
N GLU A 378 -2.22 -57.44 -34.10
CA GLU A 378 -2.69 -57.20 -32.74
C GLU A 378 -1.88 -56.09 -32.05
N GLU A 379 -0.56 -56.10 -32.21
CA GLU A 379 0.36 -55.06 -31.74
C GLU A 379 0.08 -53.72 -32.44
N ALA A 380 -0.11 -53.70 -33.76
CA ALA A 380 -0.46 -52.49 -34.50
C ALA A 380 -1.85 -51.91 -34.11
N MET A 381 -2.82 -52.77 -33.77
CA MET A 381 -4.12 -52.34 -33.22
C MET A 381 -3.96 -51.72 -31.84
N ARG A 382 -3.26 -52.38 -30.91
CA ARG A 382 -3.00 -51.84 -29.56
C ARG A 382 -2.28 -50.48 -29.64
N LEU A 383 -1.26 -50.36 -30.48
CA LEU A 383 -0.57 -49.08 -30.70
C LEU A 383 -1.46 -48.01 -31.35
N HIS A 384 -2.47 -48.40 -32.15
CA HIS A 384 -3.46 -47.47 -32.68
C HIS A 384 -4.43 -46.96 -31.61
N ASP A 385 -4.87 -47.84 -30.71
CA ASP A 385 -5.71 -47.50 -29.56
C ASP A 385 -4.94 -46.59 -28.59
N ASP A 386 -3.70 -46.94 -28.24
CA ASP A 386 -2.80 -46.14 -27.40
C ASP A 386 -2.54 -44.74 -28.01
N LEU A 387 -2.29 -44.66 -29.32
CA LEU A 387 -2.14 -43.37 -30.04
C LEU A 387 -3.44 -42.55 -30.04
N THR A 388 -4.60 -43.20 -30.01
CA THR A 388 -5.90 -42.52 -29.96
C THR A 388 -6.16 -41.96 -28.56
N VAL A 389 -5.86 -42.73 -27.50
CA VAL A 389 -5.90 -42.24 -26.11
C VAL A 389 -4.92 -41.08 -25.92
N ALA A 390 -3.66 -41.21 -26.39
CA ALA A 390 -2.66 -40.15 -26.29
C ALA A 390 -3.07 -38.87 -27.05
N ARG A 391 -3.72 -39.00 -28.21
CA ARG A 391 -4.28 -37.86 -28.95
C ARG A 391 -5.39 -37.15 -28.17
N ASN A 392 -6.27 -37.90 -27.51
CA ASN A 392 -7.36 -37.31 -26.71
C ASN A 392 -6.80 -36.54 -25.50
N ILE A 393 -5.85 -37.14 -24.76
CA ILE A 393 -5.15 -36.48 -23.65
C ILE A 393 -4.42 -35.21 -24.13
N ALA A 394 -3.77 -35.25 -25.29
CA ALA A 394 -3.12 -34.07 -25.86
C ALA A 394 -4.11 -32.94 -26.21
N PHE A 395 -5.31 -33.28 -26.67
CA PHE A 395 -6.38 -32.30 -26.94
C PHE A 395 -6.93 -31.69 -25.64
N GLU A 396 -7.17 -32.51 -24.61
CA GLU A 396 -7.61 -32.05 -23.28
C GLU A 396 -6.57 -31.12 -22.62
N LEU A 397 -5.29 -31.49 -22.67
CA LEU A 397 -4.20 -30.66 -22.17
C LEU A 397 -4.06 -29.35 -22.95
N GLN A 398 -4.26 -29.36 -24.27
CA GLN A 398 -4.25 -28.13 -25.06
C GLN A 398 -5.42 -27.21 -24.68
N ALA A 399 -6.62 -27.74 -24.48
CA ALA A 399 -7.78 -26.96 -24.03
C ALA A 399 -7.54 -26.32 -22.64
N GLN A 400 -6.92 -27.05 -21.70
CA GLN A 400 -6.51 -26.51 -20.40
C GLN A 400 -5.46 -25.39 -20.55
N VAL A 401 -4.48 -25.55 -21.43
CA VAL A 401 -3.47 -24.53 -21.73
C VAL A 401 -4.10 -23.27 -22.34
N GLU A 402 -5.09 -23.41 -23.22
CA GLU A 402 -5.83 -22.28 -23.80
C GLU A 402 -6.67 -21.56 -22.74
N GLN A 403 -7.36 -22.29 -21.85
CA GLN A 403 -8.08 -21.71 -20.71
C GLN A 403 -7.16 -20.90 -19.78
N LEU A 404 -6.03 -21.47 -19.37
CA LEU A 404 -5.05 -20.79 -18.50
C LEU A 404 -4.42 -19.56 -19.19
N GLN A 405 -4.30 -19.57 -20.52
CA GLN A 405 -3.89 -18.37 -21.27
C GLN A 405 -4.96 -17.27 -21.24
N MET A 406 -6.25 -17.61 -21.38
CA MET A 406 -7.34 -16.63 -21.29
C MET A 406 -7.44 -16.01 -19.90
N GLU A 407 -7.29 -16.81 -18.84
CA GLU A 407 -7.28 -16.35 -17.44
C GLU A 407 -6.08 -15.42 -17.18
N LYS A 408 -4.87 -15.84 -17.55
CA LYS A 408 -3.67 -14.99 -17.50
C LYS A 408 -3.85 -13.67 -18.23
N ASP A 409 -4.48 -13.66 -19.40
CA ASP A 409 -4.74 -12.44 -20.16
C ASP A 409 -5.93 -11.63 -19.63
N HIS A 410 -6.81 -12.21 -18.83
CA HIS A 410 -7.78 -11.48 -18.01
C HIS A 410 -7.07 -10.74 -16.87
N SER A 411 -6.29 -11.43 -16.04
CA SER A 411 -5.55 -10.81 -14.93
C SER A 411 -4.55 -9.76 -15.44
N ARG A 412 -3.92 -9.99 -16.61
CA ARG A 412 -3.03 -9.00 -17.25
C ARG A 412 -3.76 -7.73 -17.68
N ARG A 413 -5.03 -7.83 -18.11
CA ARG A 413 -5.88 -6.67 -18.42
C ARG A 413 -6.26 -5.92 -17.14
N GLU A 414 -6.71 -6.63 -16.11
CA GLU A 414 -7.09 -6.04 -14.81
C GLU A 414 -5.92 -5.32 -14.13
N ILE A 415 -4.73 -5.93 -14.08
CA ILE A 415 -3.51 -5.27 -13.59
C ILE A 415 -3.21 -4.01 -14.42
N GLY A 416 -3.46 -4.06 -15.74
CA GLY A 416 -3.36 -2.90 -16.62
C GLY A 416 -4.43 -1.83 -16.40
N GLU A 417 -5.57 -2.16 -15.77
CA GLU A 417 -6.67 -1.24 -15.44
C GLU A 417 -6.49 -0.64 -14.06
N LEU A 418 -6.15 -1.45 -13.05
CA LEU A 418 -5.75 -0.97 -11.72
C LEU A 418 -4.53 -0.05 -11.80
N ARG A 419 -3.57 -0.31 -12.70
CA ARG A 419 -2.46 0.62 -12.97
C ARG A 419 -2.89 1.91 -13.65
N ARG A 420 -3.91 1.88 -14.53
CA ARG A 420 -4.49 3.10 -15.14
C ARG A 420 -5.28 3.91 -14.12
N GLN A 421 -6.03 3.26 -13.23
CA GLN A 421 -6.73 3.91 -12.12
C GLN A 421 -5.75 4.51 -11.12
N GLY A 422 -4.66 3.79 -10.78
CA GLY A 422 -3.57 4.32 -9.94
C GLY A 422 -2.80 5.47 -10.59
N ALA A 423 -2.65 5.49 -11.91
CA ALA A 423 -2.11 6.62 -12.67
C ALA A 423 -3.13 7.76 -12.90
N CYS A 424 -4.38 7.57 -12.47
CA CYS A 424 -5.43 8.59 -12.40
C CYS A 424 -5.80 8.93 -10.94
N VAL A 425 -4.90 8.68 -10.00
CA VAL A 425 -4.88 9.38 -8.71
C VAL A 425 -4.82 10.89 -9.01
N PRO A 426 -5.64 11.74 -8.38
CA PRO A 426 -5.59 13.19 -8.60
C PRO A 426 -4.20 13.74 -8.30
N GLY A 427 -3.71 14.68 -9.13
CA GLY A 427 -2.41 15.32 -8.93
C GLY A 427 -2.25 15.88 -7.52
N ASP A 428 -3.32 16.48 -7.00
CA ASP A 428 -3.53 16.94 -5.63
C ASP A 428 -3.03 15.95 -4.56
N ALA A 429 -3.21 14.64 -4.76
CA ALA A 429 -2.82 13.61 -3.81
C ALA A 429 -1.34 13.25 -3.92
N GLU A 430 -0.75 13.25 -5.12
CA GLU A 430 0.69 13.06 -5.31
C GLU A 430 1.49 14.30 -4.88
N GLU A 431 0.95 15.50 -5.12
CA GLU A 431 1.43 16.77 -4.56
C GLU A 431 1.31 16.79 -3.03
N THR A 432 0.21 16.29 -2.46
CA THR A 432 0.06 16.14 -1.00
C THR A 432 1.08 15.16 -0.43
N ILE A 433 1.36 14.04 -1.09
CA ILE A 433 2.39 13.08 -0.68
C ILE A 433 3.78 13.74 -0.73
N GLN A 434 4.12 14.48 -1.78
CA GLN A 434 5.39 15.21 -1.89
C GLN A 434 5.53 16.32 -0.83
N MET A 435 4.45 17.05 -0.54
CA MET A 435 4.41 18.07 0.51
C MET A 435 4.59 17.45 1.90
N LEU A 436 3.92 16.34 2.20
CA LEU A 436 4.11 15.60 3.46
C LEU A 436 5.52 15.02 3.58
N GLN A 437 6.14 14.56 2.49
CA GLN A 437 7.54 14.14 2.47
C GLN A 437 8.49 15.31 2.78
N GLN A 438 8.27 16.49 2.20
CA GLN A 438 9.03 17.70 2.54
C GLN A 438 8.81 18.13 3.99
N GLN A 439 7.59 18.05 4.51
CA GLN A 439 7.30 18.37 5.92
C GLN A 439 8.01 17.41 6.88
N VAL A 440 7.99 16.10 6.59
CA VAL A 440 8.73 15.10 7.37
C VAL A 440 10.24 15.34 7.29
N GLN A 441 10.77 15.71 6.14
CA GLN A 441 12.18 16.05 5.97
C GLN A 441 12.58 17.26 6.83
N ILE A 442 11.82 18.37 6.76
CA ILE A 442 12.09 19.59 7.56
C ILE A 442 12.03 19.27 9.05
N CYS A 443 10.99 18.60 9.54
CA CYS A 443 10.91 18.22 10.95
C CYS A 443 12.05 17.27 11.37
N THR A 444 12.54 16.42 10.46
CA THR A 444 13.69 15.54 10.72
C THR A 444 15.01 16.30 10.80
N GLU A 445 15.15 17.41 10.06
CA GLU A 445 16.29 18.34 10.15
C GLU A 445 16.20 19.19 11.43
N ASP A 446 15.01 19.72 11.77
CA ASP A 446 14.76 20.47 13.01
C ASP A 446 15.10 19.62 14.25
N PHE A 447 14.64 18.37 14.32
CA PHE A 447 14.96 17.46 15.43
C PHE A 447 16.45 17.08 15.50
N GLN A 448 17.20 17.17 14.39
CA GLN A 448 18.65 16.98 14.39
C GLN A 448 19.39 18.25 14.86
N ALA A 449 18.90 19.44 14.50
CA ALA A 449 19.45 20.71 14.96
C ALA A 449 19.24 20.90 16.47
N GLU A 450 18.00 20.75 16.97
CA GLU A 450 17.66 20.82 18.40
C GLU A 450 18.49 19.82 19.23
N ARG A 451 18.77 18.64 18.66
CA ARG A 451 19.65 17.65 19.30
C ARG A 451 21.10 18.12 19.39
N GLN A 452 21.65 18.68 18.31
CA GLN A 452 23.03 19.21 18.30
C GLN A 452 23.18 20.40 19.24
N ASP A 453 22.22 21.32 19.28
CA ASP A 453 22.21 22.45 20.21
C ASP A 453 22.10 21.98 21.67
N ARG A 454 21.25 20.98 21.94
CA ARG A 454 21.18 20.34 23.27
C ARG A 454 22.50 19.68 23.67
N GLU A 455 23.15 18.92 22.79
CA GLU A 455 24.44 18.26 23.06
C GLU A 455 25.58 19.30 23.25
N ALA A 456 25.55 20.42 22.51
CA ALA A 456 26.45 21.55 22.71
C ALA A 456 26.21 22.30 24.04
N LEU A 457 24.95 22.53 24.42
CA LEU A 457 24.59 23.12 25.71
C LEU A 457 24.98 22.22 26.90
N GLN A 458 24.87 20.89 26.75
CA GLN A 458 25.38 19.94 27.75
C GLN A 458 26.90 20.05 27.90
N THR A 459 27.64 20.05 26.78
CA THR A 459 29.10 20.23 26.80
C THR A 459 29.49 21.56 27.45
N ARG A 460 28.79 22.65 27.14
CA ARG A 460 29.05 23.98 27.72
C ARG A 460 28.72 24.03 29.23
N LEU A 461 27.72 23.29 29.69
CA LEU A 461 27.40 23.17 31.11
C LEU A 461 28.51 22.40 31.85
N GLU A 462 29.05 21.33 31.27
CA GLU A 462 30.19 20.59 31.82
C GLU A 462 31.47 21.46 31.89
N GLU A 463 31.76 22.24 30.84
CA GLU A 463 32.85 23.22 30.85
C GLU A 463 32.72 24.21 32.03
N LEU A 464 31.52 24.78 32.22
CA LEU A 464 31.24 25.76 33.27
C LEU A 464 31.30 25.13 34.68
N LEU A 465 30.81 23.90 34.86
CA LEU A 465 30.95 23.17 36.13
C LEU A 465 32.42 22.94 36.48
N THR A 466 33.23 22.44 35.54
CA THR A 466 34.67 22.25 35.82
C THR A 466 35.41 23.58 36.04
N ALA A 467 34.96 24.69 35.44
CA ALA A 467 35.50 26.03 35.74
C ALA A 467 35.15 26.46 37.17
N GLN A 468 33.89 26.29 37.57
CA GLN A 468 33.41 26.56 38.92
C GLN A 468 34.14 25.72 39.99
N GLU A 469 34.44 24.44 39.71
CA GLU A 469 35.25 23.59 40.59
C GLU A 469 36.69 24.11 40.75
N ARG A 470 37.34 24.53 39.66
CA ARG A 470 38.69 25.14 39.70
C ARG A 470 38.68 26.42 40.53
N ASP A 471 37.69 27.29 40.33
CA ASP A 471 37.55 28.53 41.11
C ASP A 471 37.29 28.25 42.59
N GLN A 472 36.50 27.22 42.93
CA GLN A 472 36.31 26.78 44.31
C GLN A 472 37.60 26.24 44.95
N GLN A 473 38.43 25.50 44.19
CA GLN A 473 39.76 25.06 44.64
C GLN A 473 40.70 26.26 44.88
N VAL A 474 40.70 27.27 44.00
CA VAL A 474 41.47 28.51 44.19
C VAL A 474 40.96 29.29 45.42
N ILE A 475 39.64 29.43 45.60
CA ILE A 475 39.05 30.13 46.74
C ILE A 475 39.37 29.43 48.06
N THR A 476 39.34 28.10 48.10
CA THR A 476 39.70 27.32 49.31
C THR A 476 41.20 27.41 49.62
N MET A 477 42.07 27.31 48.61
CA MET A 477 43.51 27.55 48.76
C MET A 477 43.83 28.96 49.27
N LEU A 478 43.19 30.00 48.72
CA LEU A 478 43.39 31.38 49.16
C LEU A 478 42.87 31.62 50.59
N ARG A 479 41.73 31.03 50.97
CA ARG A 479 41.22 31.07 52.36
C ARG A 479 42.21 30.44 53.34
N GLU A 480 42.81 29.31 52.97
CA GLU A 480 43.83 28.64 53.79
C GLU A 480 45.13 29.47 53.89
N GLN A 481 45.60 30.06 52.80
CA GLN A 481 46.74 31.00 52.83
C GLN A 481 46.47 32.21 53.72
N VAL A 482 45.27 32.80 53.65
CA VAL A 482 44.86 33.90 54.54
C VAL A 482 44.83 33.45 56.00
N ARG A 483 44.33 32.24 56.30
CA ARG A 483 44.35 31.65 57.65
C ARG A 483 45.79 31.49 58.17
N GLN A 484 46.71 31.04 57.33
CA GLN A 484 48.12 30.89 57.67
C GLN A 484 48.82 32.26 57.91
N LEU A 485 48.56 33.26 57.07
CA LEU A 485 49.08 34.63 57.24
C LEU A 485 48.52 35.33 58.50
N GLN A 486 47.27 35.03 58.87
CA GLN A 486 46.71 35.48 60.14
C GLN A 486 47.39 34.80 61.34
N ALA A 487 47.74 33.52 61.22
CA ALA A 487 48.45 32.77 62.26
C ALA A 487 49.91 33.20 62.45
N THR A 488 50.59 33.70 61.40
CA THR A 488 51.96 34.24 61.49
C THR A 488 52.05 35.72 61.92
N GLY A 489 50.92 36.32 62.31
CA GLY A 489 50.89 37.56 63.10
C GLY A 489 51.25 38.86 62.35
N HIS A 490 51.36 38.85 61.02
CA HIS A 490 51.71 40.03 60.23
C HIS A 490 50.54 41.03 60.10
N ARG A 491 50.31 41.80 61.16
CA ARG A 491 49.21 42.78 61.26
C ARG A 491 49.55 44.12 60.60
N ALA A 492 49.42 44.20 59.27
CA ALA A 492 49.49 45.47 58.54
C ALA A 492 48.40 46.47 59.00
N PRO A 493 48.70 47.76 59.21
CA PRO A 493 47.69 48.75 59.60
C PRO A 493 46.81 49.18 58.42
N PHE A 494 45.56 48.69 58.37
CA PHE A 494 44.56 49.23 57.45
C PHE A 494 44.03 50.59 57.96
N PRO A 495 43.95 51.63 57.10
CA PRO A 495 43.28 52.89 57.44
C PRO A 495 41.79 52.68 57.72
N ARG A 496 41.23 53.39 58.71
CA ARG A 496 39.79 53.37 58.99
C ARG A 496 39.03 54.25 57.98
N PRO A 497 37.92 53.79 57.38
CA PRO A 497 37.02 54.66 56.63
C PRO A 497 36.42 55.77 57.49
N CYS A 498 36.37 56.98 56.96
CA CYS A 498 35.69 58.13 57.56
C CYS A 498 34.17 58.02 57.36
N GLN A 499 33.36 58.20 58.40
CA GLN A 499 31.89 57.97 58.34
C GLN A 499 31.05 59.23 57.99
N THR A 500 31.68 60.35 57.66
CA THR A 500 31.05 61.68 57.81
C THR A 500 30.20 62.16 56.62
N GLU A 501 30.07 61.39 55.53
CA GLU A 501 29.37 61.85 54.30
C GLU A 501 28.03 61.14 54.01
N TYR A 502 27.74 59.99 54.64
CA TYR A 502 26.52 59.19 54.42
C TYR A 502 25.23 59.75 55.07
N ARG A 503 25.09 61.09 55.17
CA ARG A 503 23.89 61.75 55.73
C ARG A 503 23.41 62.99 54.94
N ARG A 504 23.65 63.05 53.63
CA ARG A 504 23.06 64.09 52.75
C ARG A 504 21.95 63.60 51.82
N ASN A 505 21.89 62.29 51.54
CA ASN A 505 20.92 61.70 50.60
C ASN A 505 19.98 60.69 51.30
N GLN A 506 19.01 61.19 52.08
CA GLN A 506 17.77 60.46 52.35
C GLN A 506 16.61 61.21 51.65
N PRO A 507 15.76 60.52 50.88
CA PRO A 507 14.53 61.13 50.37
C PRO A 507 13.61 61.55 51.51
N VAL A 508 12.96 62.71 51.39
CA VAL A 508 11.96 63.18 52.35
C VAL A 508 10.61 62.56 52.01
N GLU A 509 10.03 61.79 52.93
CA GLU A 509 8.66 61.30 52.81
C GLU A 509 7.66 62.47 52.97
N GLN A 510 7.21 63.05 51.85
CA GLN A 510 6.09 63.98 51.86
C GLN A 510 4.76 63.23 52.03
N SER A 511 4.40 62.98 53.28
CA SER A 511 3.08 62.47 53.66
C SER A 511 1.99 63.51 53.34
N MET A 512 1.32 63.38 52.20
CA MET A 512 0.15 64.19 51.86
C MET A 512 -1.14 63.56 52.38
N LEU A 513 -1.69 64.17 53.43
CA LEU A 513 -2.94 63.80 54.09
C LEU A 513 -4.15 64.07 53.19
N ILE A 514 -4.82 63.02 52.70
CA ILE A 514 -6.07 63.15 51.94
C ILE A 514 -7.25 63.33 52.93
N ALA A 515 -7.81 64.53 52.98
CA ALA A 515 -8.98 64.84 53.80
C ALA A 515 -10.29 64.33 53.16
N ARG A 516 -11.17 63.67 53.95
CA ARG A 516 -12.48 63.17 53.50
C ARG A 516 -13.58 64.23 53.58
N ARG A 517 -14.19 64.57 52.43
CA ARG A 517 -15.58 65.08 52.20
C ARG A 517 -15.78 65.17 50.66
N GLY A 518 -16.89 64.76 50.03
CA GLY A 518 -18.09 64.03 50.45
C GLY A 518 -19.18 64.08 49.36
N GLY A 519 -20.03 63.04 49.22
CA GLY A 519 -21.05 62.88 48.14
C GLY A 519 -20.57 61.91 47.03
N HIS A 520 -21.30 60.83 46.70
CA HIS A 520 -22.53 60.74 45.88
C HIS A 520 -22.28 61.11 44.40
N THR A 521 -22.47 60.26 43.36
CA THR A 521 -22.97 58.86 43.18
C THR A 521 -22.57 58.40 41.74
N TYR A 522 -22.72 57.18 41.17
CA TYR A 522 -23.58 55.99 41.38
C TYR A 522 -22.89 54.68 40.87
N ASN A 523 -23.64 53.56 40.87
CA ASN A 523 -23.50 52.21 40.27
C ASN A 523 -22.79 52.10 38.89
N HIS A 524 -22.23 50.94 38.44
CA HIS A 524 -22.78 49.56 38.48
C HIS A 524 -21.73 48.41 38.53
N HIS A 525 -22.08 47.34 39.27
CA HIS A 525 -21.64 45.92 39.22
C HIS A 525 -20.12 45.54 39.24
N GLY A 526 -19.66 44.51 39.97
CA GLY A 526 -20.28 43.73 41.06
C GLY A 526 -19.69 42.31 41.27
N TYR A 527 -19.31 42.00 42.53
CA TYR A 527 -19.09 40.65 43.13
C TYR A 527 -17.93 39.76 42.60
N ASP A 528 -17.34 38.83 43.39
CA ASP A 528 -16.87 38.94 44.79
C ASP A 528 -15.86 37.81 45.14
N MET A 529 -15.18 37.99 46.29
CA MET A 529 -14.57 37.04 47.26
C MET A 529 -14.96 35.53 47.19
N ILE A 530 -14.21 34.51 47.67
CA ILE A 530 -13.18 34.44 48.76
C ILE A 530 -12.33 33.13 48.70
N ASP A 531 -11.21 33.09 49.45
CA ASP A 531 -10.33 31.97 49.94
C ASP A 531 -10.17 30.58 49.26
N GLY A 532 -9.01 29.95 49.54
CA GLY A 532 -9.02 28.61 50.14
C GLY A 532 -8.16 27.52 49.49
N MET A 533 -6.84 27.52 49.72
CA MET A 533 -6.01 26.31 49.58
C MET A 533 -5.85 25.60 50.92
N GLN A 534 -6.10 24.29 50.96
CA GLN A 534 -5.55 23.40 51.97
C GLN A 534 -5.50 21.97 51.44
N ASP A 535 -4.40 21.28 51.71
CA ASP A 535 -4.17 19.87 51.39
C ASP A 535 -4.83 18.95 52.43
N ASP A 536 -5.20 17.72 52.04
CA ASP A 536 -4.95 16.50 52.83
C ASP A 536 -5.33 15.23 52.02
N ASP A 537 -4.88 14.07 52.51
CA ASP A 537 -4.96 12.76 51.86
C ASP A 537 -6.33 12.02 52.02
N ASP A 538 -6.44 10.95 51.21
CA ASP A 538 -6.95 9.62 51.58
C ASP A 538 -8.40 9.16 51.27
N LEU A 539 -8.43 7.90 50.80
CA LEU A 539 -9.44 6.84 50.74
C LEU A 539 -10.98 7.05 50.71
N THR A 540 -11.58 6.10 49.97
CA THR A 540 -12.85 5.36 50.20
C THR A 540 -14.23 5.91 49.77
N THR A 541 -14.70 5.32 48.65
CA THR A 541 -16.00 4.65 48.43
C THR A 541 -17.33 5.42 48.43
N ASP A 542 -18.25 4.85 47.63
CA ASP A 542 -19.67 5.16 47.48
C ASP A 542 -20.03 6.56 46.93
N GLY A 543 -20.97 6.71 46.00
CA GLY A 543 -21.79 5.70 45.32
C GLY A 543 -22.99 6.38 44.62
N VAL A 544 -23.55 5.74 43.59
CA VAL A 544 -24.56 6.32 42.66
C VAL A 544 -23.98 7.44 41.77
N GLY A 545 -24.23 7.48 40.46
CA GLY A 545 -24.99 6.56 39.62
C GLY A 545 -25.61 7.27 38.42
N SER A 546 -24.79 7.56 37.41
CA SER A 546 -25.21 8.16 36.14
C SER A 546 -24.52 7.42 34.99
N ASP A 547 -25.27 6.62 34.24
CA ASP A 547 -24.75 5.86 33.11
C ASP A 547 -24.52 6.74 31.87
N GLU A 548 -23.31 6.72 31.31
CA GLU A 548 -23.07 6.86 29.85
C GLU A 548 -21.60 6.53 29.45
N ASP A 549 -20.62 6.65 30.37
CA ASP A 549 -19.20 6.39 30.09
C ASP A 549 -18.80 4.89 30.21
N SER A 550 -19.16 4.07 29.21
CA SER A 550 -18.74 2.64 29.16
C SER A 550 -18.28 2.11 27.79
N ALA A 551 -18.15 2.96 26.78
CA ALA A 551 -17.56 2.58 25.49
C ALA A 551 -16.02 2.62 25.49
N GLY A 552 -15.39 3.56 26.21
CA GLY A 552 -13.99 3.94 25.99
C GLY A 552 -12.89 3.10 26.67
N ARG A 553 -13.19 2.23 27.66
CA ARG A 553 -12.17 1.60 28.51
C ARG A 553 -11.73 0.18 28.14
N LYS A 554 -12.26 -0.41 27.05
CA LYS A 554 -11.98 -1.82 26.69
C LYS A 554 -10.71 -2.05 25.86
N ASP A 555 -10.12 -0.98 25.30
CA ASP A 555 -9.00 -1.07 24.36
C ASP A 555 -7.61 -1.25 25.03
N HIS A 556 -7.55 -1.32 26.37
CA HIS A 556 -6.28 -1.36 27.12
C HIS A 556 -6.13 -2.62 28.01
N MET A 557 -7.03 -3.59 27.83
CA MET A 557 -7.02 -4.85 28.59
C MET A 557 -6.46 -6.01 27.75
N LEU A 558 -5.60 -6.81 28.37
CA LEU A 558 -5.06 -8.08 27.89
C LEU A 558 -5.72 -9.24 28.65
N TYR A 559 -5.80 -10.41 28.03
CA TYR A 559 -6.56 -11.56 28.56
C TYR A 559 -5.72 -12.84 28.53
N CYS A 560 -5.77 -13.63 29.61
CA CYS A 560 -5.18 -14.97 29.60
C CYS A 560 -5.99 -15.90 28.70
N PRO A 561 -5.38 -16.59 27.71
CA PRO A 561 -6.13 -17.36 26.71
C PRO A 561 -6.90 -18.57 27.27
N ARG A 562 -6.46 -19.16 28.40
CA ARG A 562 -7.11 -20.35 28.98
C ARG A 562 -8.27 -20.02 29.92
N CYS A 563 -8.12 -19.01 30.78
CA CYS A 563 -9.10 -18.65 31.81
C CYS A 563 -9.85 -17.32 31.57
N LYS A 564 -9.47 -16.56 30.53
CA LYS A 564 -10.00 -15.23 30.16
C LYS A 564 -9.88 -14.14 31.23
N ARG A 565 -9.03 -14.33 32.25
CA ARG A 565 -8.76 -13.34 33.30
C ARG A 565 -8.08 -12.09 32.72
N GLU A 566 -8.50 -10.92 33.19
CA GLU A 566 -8.18 -9.60 32.65
C GLU A 566 -6.97 -8.93 33.33
N TYR A 567 -6.12 -8.25 32.53
CA TYR A 567 -4.89 -7.58 32.95
C TYR A 567 -4.69 -6.28 32.16
N SER A 568 -4.36 -5.15 32.81
CA SER A 568 -4.02 -3.91 32.06
C SER A 568 -2.72 -4.10 31.27
N LYS A 569 -2.59 -3.40 30.13
CA LYS A 569 -1.34 -3.33 29.34
C LYS A 569 -0.11 -2.98 30.21
N ASP A 570 -0.28 -2.10 31.21
CA ASP A 570 0.78 -1.67 32.14
C ASP A 570 1.20 -2.73 33.17
N LYS A 571 0.59 -3.92 33.13
CA LYS A 571 0.83 -5.04 34.05
C LYS A 571 1.08 -6.35 33.29
N HIS A 572 1.69 -6.24 32.10
CA HIS A 572 1.99 -7.35 31.20
C HIS A 572 2.75 -8.49 31.90
N ASP A 573 3.74 -8.19 32.74
CA ASP A 573 4.53 -9.19 33.45
C ASP A 573 3.65 -10.10 34.33
N LYS A 574 2.61 -9.54 34.96
CA LYS A 574 1.65 -10.28 35.80
C LYS A 574 0.66 -11.13 35.00
N LEU A 575 0.48 -10.82 33.71
CA LEU A 575 -0.20 -11.71 32.77
C LEU A 575 0.71 -12.88 32.39
N LEU A 576 2.01 -12.65 32.19
CA LEU A 576 2.98 -13.72 31.89
C LEU A 576 3.14 -14.69 33.07
N GLU A 577 3.41 -14.19 34.28
CA GLU A 577 3.43 -14.99 35.53
C GLU A 577 2.14 -15.81 35.69
N HIS A 578 0.99 -15.23 35.35
CA HIS A 578 -0.28 -15.94 35.40
C HIS A 578 -0.43 -16.97 34.29
N ILE A 579 0.03 -16.69 33.06
CA ILE A 579 -0.01 -17.65 31.95
C ILE A 579 0.85 -18.87 32.27
N ASP A 580 2.04 -18.72 32.83
CA ASP A 580 2.90 -19.86 33.18
C ASP A 580 2.21 -20.82 34.18
N VAL A 581 1.60 -20.26 35.23
CA VAL A 581 0.83 -21.04 36.22
C VAL A 581 -0.50 -21.55 35.66
N CYS A 582 -1.16 -20.79 34.77
CA CYS A 582 -2.48 -21.10 34.25
C CYS A 582 -2.46 -21.96 32.99
N CYS A 583 -1.33 -22.13 32.31
CA CYS A 583 -1.17 -22.99 31.13
C CYS A 583 -0.32 -24.26 31.40
N SER A 584 0.22 -24.40 32.61
CA SER A 584 0.64 -25.68 33.20
C SER A 584 -0.54 -26.65 33.43
#